data_AF-A0A7C9JPN6-F1
#
_entry.id   AF-A0A7C9JPN6-F1
#
_cell.length_a   1.000
_cell.length_b   1.000
_cell.length_c   1.000
_cell.angle_alpha   90.00
_cell.angle_beta   90.00
_cell.angle_gamma   90.00
#
_symmetry.space_group_name_H-M   'P 1'
#
loop_
_entity.id
_entity.type
_entity.pdbx_description
1 polymer ?
#
loop_
_entity_poly.entity_id
_entity_poly.type
_entity_poly.pdbx_seq_one_letter_code
_entity_poly.pdbx_strand_id
1 'polypeptide(L)'
;MIPRAELDAASVWAADGMWRASFGSEPAAHVNGVGIGLAHDEVFRRAACLFDGTGDAAAFSRRARAWLSGEFAKSYDWAMGDSQRAMGDPGVRYAHVPAGPKPCIHCLEMASKGFSYEQPPRAENHPGCQCVVVPGTAATRVEGYDPEGIASRIAMCAETVGVDPKADEERLRKLIRDEVGTRDAVWLATGAVPVPSFETPLLKREIEKERPHEIRTARRLAEVGIRSDFVDDSSGLADLSSGVELKTLMGTASYNTVSGYIKGTSKTKRNAKAIIFDNYENTEAEDDLIAGFVLRSQSFARGKIYILRKDGKLVRVR
;
A
#
# COMPACT_ATOMS: atom_id res chain seq x y z
N MET A 1 14.88 -35.31 21.72
CA MET A 1 14.22 -34.22 20.97
C MET A 1 13.99 -33.11 21.96
N ILE A 2 14.72 -31.98 21.85
CA ILE A 2 14.63 -30.89 22.83
C ILE A 2 13.27 -30.19 22.66
N PRO A 3 12.50 -29.94 23.74
CA PRO A 3 11.25 -29.19 23.68
C PRO A 3 11.41 -27.83 22.98
N ARG A 4 10.43 -27.45 22.16
CA ARG A 4 10.47 -26.20 21.38
C ARG A 4 10.68 -24.94 22.25
N ALA A 5 10.12 -24.91 23.46
CA ALA A 5 10.28 -23.82 24.40
C ALA A 5 11.72 -23.66 24.93
N GLU A 6 12.44 -24.77 25.14
CA GLU A 6 13.84 -24.75 25.58
C GLU A 6 14.77 -24.27 24.45
N LEU A 7 14.46 -24.64 23.19
CA LEU A 7 15.17 -24.14 22.01
C LEU A 7 14.94 -22.63 21.76
N ASP A 8 13.74 -22.13 22.05
CA ASP A 8 13.42 -20.71 21.95
C ASP A 8 14.17 -19.89 23.02
N ALA A 9 14.22 -20.37 24.27
CA ALA A 9 14.95 -19.73 25.37
C ALA A 9 16.47 -19.67 25.12
N ALA A 10 17.06 -20.75 24.63
CA ALA A 10 18.50 -20.79 24.29
C ALA A 10 18.86 -19.83 23.15
N SER A 11 17.98 -19.70 22.14
CA SER A 11 18.19 -18.78 21.02
C SER A 11 18.14 -17.31 21.47
N VAL A 12 17.20 -16.98 22.37
CA VAL A 12 17.06 -15.64 22.97
C VAL A 12 18.27 -15.30 23.84
N TRP A 13 18.70 -16.22 24.71
CA TRP A 13 19.85 -16.02 25.58
C TRP A 13 21.15 -15.79 24.78
N ALA A 14 21.36 -16.58 23.72
CA ALA A 14 22.50 -16.41 22.83
C ALA A 14 22.46 -15.06 22.08
N ALA A 15 21.29 -14.64 21.59
CA ALA A 15 21.14 -13.36 20.91
C ALA A 15 21.34 -12.15 21.85
N ASP A 16 20.82 -12.19 23.08
CA ASP A 16 21.05 -11.16 24.11
C ASP A 16 22.52 -11.07 24.53
N GLY A 17 23.18 -12.22 24.74
CA GLY A 17 24.61 -12.27 25.04
C GLY A 17 25.45 -11.67 23.92
N MET A 18 25.16 -12.00 22.66
CA MET A 18 25.85 -11.41 21.50
C MET A 18 25.60 -9.91 21.38
N TRP A 19 24.38 -9.45 21.65
CA TRP A 19 24.07 -8.03 21.68
C TRP A 19 24.91 -7.28 22.70
N ARG A 20 24.88 -7.71 23.96
CA ARG A 20 25.62 -7.07 25.05
C ARG A 20 27.13 -7.07 24.78
N ALA A 21 27.65 -8.14 24.17
CA ALA A 21 29.05 -8.23 23.76
C ALA A 21 29.42 -7.31 22.58
N SER A 22 28.46 -6.96 21.72
CA SER A 22 28.69 -6.07 20.57
C SER A 22 28.50 -4.59 20.91
N PHE A 23 27.54 -4.27 21.77
CA PHE A 23 27.09 -2.90 21.99
C PHE A 23 27.21 -2.43 23.45
N GLY A 24 27.68 -3.28 24.36
CA GLY A 24 27.97 -2.92 25.75
C GLY A 24 26.76 -2.45 26.57
N SER A 25 25.55 -2.67 26.06
CA SER A 25 24.31 -2.09 26.57
C SER A 25 23.15 -3.06 26.44
N GLU A 26 22.04 -2.77 27.12
CA GLU A 26 20.81 -3.55 26.97
C GLU A 26 20.19 -3.32 25.58
N PRO A 27 19.67 -4.36 24.90
CA PRO A 27 19.03 -4.24 23.60
C PRO A 27 17.99 -3.12 23.54
N ALA A 28 16.98 -3.16 24.40
CA ALA A 28 15.92 -2.16 24.44
C ALA A 28 16.40 -0.71 24.69
N ALA A 29 17.60 -0.51 25.25
CA ALA A 29 18.13 0.83 25.53
C ALA A 29 18.87 1.48 24.35
N HIS A 30 19.33 0.70 23.37
CA HIS A 30 20.27 1.19 22.34
C HIS A 30 19.90 0.85 20.89
N VAL A 31 18.94 -0.06 20.69
CA VAL A 31 18.62 -0.64 19.37
C VAL A 31 18.12 0.40 18.35
N ASN A 32 17.45 1.48 18.81
CA ASN A 32 17.00 2.59 17.96
C ASN A 32 18.14 3.43 17.37
N GLY A 33 19.30 3.50 18.03
CA GLY A 33 20.46 4.27 17.53
C GLY A 33 21.25 3.56 16.43
N VAL A 34 21.08 2.24 16.30
CA VAL A 34 21.85 1.38 15.38
C VAL A 34 21.01 0.94 14.17
N GLY A 35 19.69 0.91 14.30
CA GLY A 35 18.76 0.50 13.24
C GLY A 35 18.67 -1.03 13.07
N ILE A 36 17.45 -1.54 12.79
CA ILE A 36 17.12 -2.98 12.87
C ILE A 36 17.93 -3.87 11.94
N GLY A 37 18.24 -3.38 10.73
CA GLY A 37 19.04 -4.14 9.76
C GLY A 37 20.49 -4.31 10.20
N LEU A 38 21.11 -3.26 10.74
CA LEU A 38 22.52 -3.29 11.16
C LEU A 38 22.69 -4.06 12.48
N ALA A 39 21.75 -3.87 13.42
CA ALA A 39 21.60 -4.68 14.62
C ALA A 39 21.51 -6.18 14.29
N HIS A 40 20.68 -6.51 13.32
CA HIS A 40 20.52 -7.87 12.83
C HIS A 40 21.82 -8.40 12.21
N ASP A 41 22.41 -7.69 11.26
CA ASP A 41 23.61 -8.14 10.56
C ASP A 41 24.81 -8.35 11.50
N GLU A 42 24.95 -7.53 12.55
CA GLU A 42 25.99 -7.70 13.57
C GLU A 42 25.79 -8.96 14.42
N VAL A 43 24.58 -9.17 14.95
CA VAL A 43 24.24 -10.35 15.75
C VAL A 43 24.42 -11.61 14.91
N PHE A 44 24.04 -11.57 13.63
CA PHE A 44 24.21 -12.70 12.72
C PHE A 44 25.66 -12.97 12.33
N ARG A 45 26.47 -11.93 12.09
CA ARG A 45 27.88 -12.12 11.76
C ARG A 45 28.61 -12.84 12.88
N ARG A 46 28.28 -12.53 14.14
CA ARG A 46 28.84 -13.21 15.32
C ARG A 46 28.22 -14.57 15.58
N ALA A 47 26.93 -14.75 15.33
CA ALA A 47 26.27 -16.06 15.43
C ALA A 47 26.76 -17.05 14.37
N ALA A 48 27.12 -16.58 13.17
CA ALA A 48 27.67 -17.41 12.11
C ALA A 48 29.00 -18.09 12.53
N CYS A 49 29.74 -17.49 13.47
CA CYS A 49 30.95 -18.09 14.04
C CYS A 49 30.70 -19.24 15.02
N LEU A 50 29.43 -19.55 15.35
CA LEU A 50 29.05 -20.55 16.36
C LEU A 50 28.43 -21.83 15.78
N PHE A 51 28.17 -21.91 14.47
CA PHE A 51 27.60 -23.09 13.82
C PHE A 51 28.67 -23.88 13.08
N ASP A 52 29.15 -24.96 13.70
CA ASP A 52 30.12 -25.92 13.12
C ASP A 52 29.45 -27.13 12.42
N GLY A 53 28.23 -26.94 11.91
CA GLY A 53 27.61 -27.87 10.95
C GLY A 53 26.46 -28.74 11.45
N THR A 54 26.02 -28.63 12.71
CA THR A 54 24.90 -29.45 13.23
C THR A 54 23.63 -28.67 13.63
N GLY A 55 23.62 -27.33 13.52
CA GLY A 55 22.47 -26.48 13.86
C GLY A 55 21.66 -25.99 12.66
N ASP A 56 20.34 -25.84 12.82
CA ASP A 56 19.47 -25.19 11.84
C ASP A 56 19.60 -23.66 11.92
N ALA A 57 20.57 -23.13 11.18
CA ALA A 57 20.86 -21.70 11.09
C ALA A 57 19.65 -20.88 10.62
N ALA A 58 18.75 -21.45 9.80
CA ALA A 58 17.56 -20.76 9.33
C ALA A 58 16.50 -20.66 10.45
N ALA A 59 16.35 -21.69 11.28
CA ALA A 59 15.48 -21.64 12.46
C ALA A 59 15.99 -20.67 13.52
N PHE A 60 17.30 -20.69 13.82
CA PHE A 60 17.92 -19.67 14.67
C PHE A 60 17.69 -18.26 14.09
N SER A 61 17.86 -18.11 12.78
CA SER A 61 17.68 -16.83 12.11
C SER A 61 16.29 -16.24 12.32
N ARG A 62 15.26 -17.05 12.09
CA ARG A 62 13.86 -16.64 12.28
C ARG A 62 13.56 -16.25 13.73
N ARG A 63 14.12 -16.98 14.70
CA ARG A 63 13.93 -16.71 16.14
C ARG A 63 14.64 -15.45 16.61
N ALA A 64 15.91 -15.27 16.20
CA ALA A 64 16.67 -14.05 16.49
C ALA A 64 15.98 -12.81 15.89
N ARG A 65 15.47 -12.90 14.65
CA ARG A 65 14.64 -11.85 14.04
C ARG A 65 13.39 -11.55 14.85
N ALA A 66 12.67 -12.57 15.29
CA ALA A 66 11.45 -12.41 16.09
C ALA A 66 11.75 -11.74 17.44
N TRP A 67 12.83 -12.15 18.12
CA TRP A 67 13.26 -11.54 19.38
C TRP A 67 13.73 -10.09 19.21
N LEU A 68 14.63 -9.82 18.25
CA LEU A 68 15.09 -8.46 17.95
C LEU A 68 13.92 -7.54 17.60
N SER A 69 12.96 -8.02 16.79
CA SER A 69 11.74 -7.26 16.49
C SER A 69 10.94 -6.93 17.76
N GLY A 70 10.88 -7.86 18.72
CA GLY A 70 10.28 -7.64 20.04
C GLY A 70 11.04 -6.62 20.90
N GLU A 71 12.37 -6.65 20.89
CA GLU A 71 13.20 -5.66 21.61
C GLU A 71 13.13 -4.26 20.99
N PHE A 72 13.01 -4.16 19.66
CA PHE A 72 12.69 -2.90 18.98
C PHE A 72 11.35 -2.34 19.42
N ALA A 73 10.31 -3.19 19.51
CA ALA A 73 9.01 -2.78 20.02
C ALA A 73 9.09 -2.26 21.46
N LYS A 74 9.86 -2.93 22.34
CA LYS A 74 10.08 -2.47 23.72
C LYS A 74 10.89 -1.16 23.80
N SER A 75 11.93 -1.02 22.98
CA SER A 75 12.75 0.20 22.90
C SER A 75 11.91 1.38 22.43
N TYR A 76 11.03 1.12 21.47
CA TYR A 76 10.05 2.06 20.99
C TYR A 76 9.06 2.46 22.11
N ASP A 77 8.50 1.51 22.86
CA ASP A 77 7.65 1.79 24.02
C ASP A 77 8.38 2.59 25.11
N TRP A 78 9.67 2.34 25.34
CA TRP A 78 10.50 3.11 26.27
C TRP A 78 10.79 4.53 25.78
N ALA A 79 11.19 4.70 24.51
CA ALA A 79 11.39 6.01 23.91
C ALA A 79 10.11 6.84 23.91
N MET A 80 8.95 6.18 23.73
CA MET A 80 7.62 6.78 23.87
C MET A 80 7.34 7.20 25.31
N GLY A 81 7.62 6.34 26.29
CA GLY A 81 7.47 6.65 27.71
C GLY A 81 8.40 7.77 28.19
N ASP A 82 9.61 7.86 27.64
CA ASP A 82 10.57 8.90 27.97
C ASP A 82 10.24 10.22 27.27
N SER A 83 9.76 10.17 26.02
CA SER A 83 9.22 11.36 25.33
C SER A 83 7.96 11.90 26.02
N GLN A 84 7.08 11.01 26.50
CA GLN A 84 5.91 11.37 27.30
C GLN A 84 6.30 12.03 28.63
N ARG A 85 7.28 11.46 29.33
CA ARG A 85 7.78 11.98 30.62
C ARG A 85 8.57 13.28 30.47
N ALA A 86 9.37 13.39 29.42
CA ALA A 86 10.13 14.60 29.10
C ALA A 86 9.21 15.75 28.67
N MET A 87 8.10 15.45 27.99
CA MET A 87 7.21 16.50 27.49
C MET A 87 6.22 17.03 28.53
N GLY A 88 5.75 16.27 29.53
CA GLY A 88 5.04 16.80 30.71
C GLY A 88 3.85 17.77 30.49
N ASP A 89 3.40 17.96 29.26
CA ASP A 89 2.64 19.13 28.80
C ASP A 89 1.28 18.69 28.22
N PRO A 90 0.15 19.34 28.60
CA PRO A 90 -1.18 19.12 28.00
C PRO A 90 -1.26 19.16 26.47
N GLY A 91 -0.21 19.66 25.79
CA GLY A 91 -0.12 19.78 24.33
C GLY A 91 0.43 18.57 23.56
N VAL A 92 0.87 17.49 24.23
CA VAL A 92 1.41 16.32 23.52
C VAL A 92 0.33 15.67 22.67
N ARG A 93 0.71 15.35 21.42
CA ARG A 93 -0.09 14.57 20.48
C ARG A 93 0.76 13.46 19.89
N TYR A 94 0.10 12.46 19.34
CA TYR A 94 0.74 11.35 18.65
C TYR A 94 0.32 11.34 17.20
N ALA A 95 1.20 10.85 16.34
CA ALA A 95 0.93 10.54 14.95
C ALA A 95 1.24 9.08 14.68
N HIS A 96 0.53 8.47 13.74
CA HIS A 96 0.89 7.16 13.20
C HIS A 96 1.67 7.38 11.90
N VAL A 97 2.95 6.99 11.88
CA VAL A 97 3.86 7.29 10.78
C VAL A 97 4.23 6.00 10.03
N PRO A 98 3.89 5.91 8.74
CA PRO A 98 4.35 4.83 7.88
C PRO A 98 5.87 4.89 7.67
N ALA A 99 6.64 3.90 8.14
CA ALA A 99 8.09 3.82 7.92
C ALA A 99 8.51 2.69 6.96
N GLY A 100 7.57 1.84 6.54
CA GLY A 100 7.80 0.73 5.61
C GLY A 100 7.45 1.05 4.16
N PRO A 101 7.95 0.27 3.18
CA PRO A 101 7.76 0.54 1.75
C PRO A 101 6.33 0.31 1.24
N LYS A 102 5.50 -0.42 1.99
CA LYS A 102 4.11 -0.77 1.62
C LYS A 102 3.21 -0.71 2.86
N PRO A 103 2.85 0.48 3.35
CA PRO A 103 1.90 0.58 4.45
C PRO A 103 0.54 0.05 4.00
N CYS A 104 -0.15 -0.66 4.91
CA CYS A 104 -1.52 -1.07 4.63
C CYS A 104 -2.50 0.11 4.68
N ILE A 105 -3.70 -0.09 4.14
CA ILE A 105 -4.75 0.93 4.07
C ILE A 105 -5.11 1.46 5.45
N HIS A 106 -5.25 0.58 6.45
CA HIS A 106 -5.58 0.99 7.81
C HIS A 106 -4.49 1.89 8.42
N CYS A 107 -3.22 1.54 8.22
CA CYS A 107 -2.10 2.36 8.66
C CYS A 107 -2.09 3.73 8.00
N LEU A 108 -2.45 3.81 6.71
CA LEU A 108 -2.56 5.07 5.97
C LEU A 108 -3.76 5.91 6.44
N GLU A 109 -4.90 5.29 6.75
CA GLU A 109 -6.04 5.98 7.35
C GLU A 109 -5.66 6.60 8.70
N MET A 110 -4.96 5.85 9.56
CA MET A 110 -4.49 6.39 10.82
C MET A 110 -3.44 7.49 10.61
N ALA A 111 -2.55 7.32 9.64
CA ALA A 111 -1.51 8.26 9.30
C ALA A 111 -2.05 9.56 8.71
N SER A 112 -3.18 9.54 8.01
CA SER A 112 -3.80 10.73 7.44
C SER A 112 -4.20 11.78 8.49
N LYS A 113 -4.31 11.39 9.76
CA LYS A 113 -4.73 12.27 10.85
C LYS A 113 -3.59 13.10 11.46
N GLY A 114 -2.34 12.86 11.09
CA GLY A 114 -1.20 13.61 11.64
C GLY A 114 -1.05 13.47 13.16
N PHE A 115 -0.45 14.50 13.79
CA PHE A 115 -0.32 14.62 15.24
C PHE A 115 -1.65 15.06 15.90
N SER A 116 -2.66 14.20 15.83
CA SER A 116 -4.01 14.47 16.36
C SER A 116 -4.45 13.56 17.49
N TYR A 117 -3.75 12.44 17.71
CA TYR A 117 -4.12 11.50 18.77
C TYR A 117 -3.69 12.03 20.13
N GLU A 118 -4.59 12.01 21.12
CA GLU A 118 -4.29 12.43 22.51
C GLU A 118 -3.60 11.34 23.33
N GLN A 119 -3.69 10.10 22.87
CA GLN A 119 -3.04 8.93 23.44
C GLN A 119 -2.30 8.20 22.32
N PRO A 120 -1.21 7.47 22.59
CA PRO A 120 -0.56 6.66 21.58
C PRO A 120 -1.60 5.71 20.98
N PRO A 121 -1.96 5.83 19.69
CA PRO A 121 -2.82 4.83 19.07
C PRO A 121 -2.11 3.50 19.19
N ARG A 122 -2.84 2.42 19.49
CA ARG A 122 -2.25 1.09 19.42
C ARG A 122 -1.81 0.90 17.98
N ALA A 123 -0.50 0.84 17.75
CA ALA A 123 0.02 0.27 16.53
C ALA A 123 -0.39 -1.20 16.56
N GLU A 124 -1.55 -1.51 15.99
CA GLU A 124 -1.85 -2.89 15.69
C GLU A 124 -0.75 -3.36 14.75
N ASN A 125 0.08 -4.29 15.22
CA ASN A 125 1.13 -4.89 14.41
C ASN A 125 0.48 -5.72 13.30
N HIS A 126 0.05 -5.04 12.23
CA HIS A 126 -0.47 -5.70 11.06
C HIS A 126 0.68 -6.41 10.35
N PRO A 127 0.52 -7.69 9.98
CA PRO A 127 1.58 -8.46 9.35
C PRO A 127 2.19 -7.73 8.16
N GLY A 128 3.51 -7.48 8.21
CA GLY A 128 4.27 -6.82 7.14
C GLY A 128 4.25 -5.28 7.16
N CYS A 129 3.54 -4.64 8.09
CA CYS A 129 3.60 -3.19 8.29
C CYS A 129 4.77 -2.82 9.21
N GLN A 130 5.51 -1.77 8.85
CA GLN A 130 6.57 -1.17 9.66
C GLN A 130 6.16 0.25 10.04
N CYS A 131 5.02 0.40 10.71
CA CYS A 131 4.54 1.71 11.13
C CYS A 131 5.00 1.97 12.56
N VAL A 132 5.31 3.23 12.85
CA VAL A 132 5.69 3.68 14.18
C VAL A 132 4.70 4.73 14.63
N VAL A 133 4.42 4.79 15.92
CA VAL A 133 3.77 5.98 16.47
C VAL A 133 4.88 7.04 16.69
N VAL A 134 4.58 8.32 16.68
CA VAL A 134 5.57 9.35 17.01
C VAL A 134 4.92 10.33 17.97
N PRO A 135 5.54 10.62 19.12
CA PRO A 135 5.07 11.66 20.02
C PRO A 135 5.55 13.02 19.53
N GLY A 136 4.73 14.05 19.70
CA GLY A 136 5.06 15.40 19.28
C GLY A 136 3.99 16.39 19.71
N THR A 137 3.84 17.46 18.95
CA THR A 137 2.79 18.47 19.06
C THR A 137 2.08 18.60 17.71
N ALA A 138 1.00 19.37 17.63
CA ALA A 138 0.37 19.69 16.34
C ALA A 138 1.34 20.37 15.34
N ALA A 139 2.40 21.03 15.83
CA ALA A 139 3.43 21.67 15.00
C ALA A 139 4.55 20.72 14.57
N THR A 140 4.65 19.52 15.15
CA THR A 140 5.72 18.58 14.81
C THR A 140 5.64 18.17 13.34
N ARG A 141 6.81 18.02 12.72
CA ARG A 141 6.98 17.53 11.35
C ARG A 141 7.96 16.36 11.38
N VAL A 142 7.65 15.34 10.60
CA VAL A 142 8.53 14.18 10.38
C VAL A 142 8.91 14.18 8.92
N GLU A 143 10.19 14.03 8.62
CA GLU A 143 10.68 14.04 7.24
C GLU A 143 9.98 12.95 6.40
N GLY A 144 9.53 13.31 5.20
CA GLY A 144 8.82 12.41 4.29
C GLY A 144 7.40 12.03 4.71
N TYR A 145 6.93 12.48 5.88
CA TYR A 145 5.57 12.24 6.35
C TYR A 145 4.66 13.43 6.06
N ASP A 146 3.74 13.23 5.11
CA ASP A 146 2.74 14.21 4.70
C ASP A 146 1.31 13.69 5.00
N PRO A 147 0.81 13.90 6.24
CA PRO A 147 -0.53 13.44 6.62
C PRO A 147 -1.63 14.10 5.80
N GLU A 148 -1.47 15.38 5.43
CA GLU A 148 -2.45 16.13 4.66
C GLU A 148 -2.54 15.60 3.22
N GLY A 149 -1.40 15.31 2.59
CA GLY A 149 -1.38 14.66 1.28
C GLY A 149 -2.00 13.27 1.30
N ILE A 150 -1.75 12.46 2.35
CA ILE A 150 -2.39 11.15 2.50
C ILE A 150 -3.92 11.34 2.61
N ALA A 151 -4.37 12.27 3.45
CA ALA A 151 -5.79 12.59 3.61
C ALA A 151 -6.43 13.04 2.28
N SER A 152 -5.74 13.90 1.52
CA SER A 152 -6.19 14.37 0.21
C SER A 152 -6.36 13.21 -0.79
N ARG A 153 -5.41 12.27 -0.82
CA ARG A 153 -5.48 11.10 -1.73
C ARG A 153 -6.57 10.10 -1.32
N ILE A 154 -6.82 9.94 -0.01
CA ILE A 154 -7.99 9.18 0.47
C ILE A 154 -9.29 9.88 0.06
N ALA A 155 -9.34 11.21 0.17
CA ALA A 155 -10.50 11.98 -0.27
C ALA A 155 -10.75 11.87 -1.78
N MET A 156 -9.70 11.81 -2.60
CA MET A 156 -9.83 11.51 -4.04
C MET A 156 -10.46 10.13 -4.27
N CYS A 157 -10.10 9.11 -3.49
CA CYS A 157 -10.71 7.79 -3.58
C CYS A 157 -12.20 7.82 -3.19
N ALA A 158 -12.56 8.61 -2.17
CA ALA A 158 -13.95 8.82 -1.78
C ALA A 158 -14.75 9.52 -2.90
N GLU A 159 -14.19 10.55 -3.53
CA GLU A 159 -14.77 11.23 -4.70
C GLU A 159 -14.96 10.26 -5.87
N THR A 160 -13.98 9.38 -6.15
CA THR A 160 -14.11 8.35 -7.20
C THR A 160 -15.36 7.48 -7.02
N VAL A 161 -15.72 7.14 -5.77
CA VAL A 161 -16.92 6.33 -5.49
C VAL A 161 -18.17 7.16 -5.15
N GLY A 162 -18.09 8.49 -5.25
CA GLY A 162 -19.21 9.40 -4.99
C GLY A 162 -19.64 9.45 -3.52
N VAL A 163 -18.70 9.27 -2.60
CA VAL A 163 -18.95 9.26 -1.14
C VAL A 163 -18.26 10.45 -0.48
N ASP A 164 -18.93 11.09 0.49
CA ASP A 164 -18.28 12.08 1.34
C ASP A 164 -17.13 11.42 2.13
N PRO A 165 -15.87 11.90 2.03
CA PRO A 165 -14.75 11.35 2.76
C PRO A 165 -14.93 11.34 4.29
N LYS A 166 -15.85 12.15 4.83
CA LYS A 166 -16.19 12.21 6.26
C LYS A 166 -17.35 11.28 6.66
N ALA A 167 -17.90 10.51 5.73
CA ALA A 167 -18.99 9.58 6.02
C ALA A 167 -18.64 8.63 7.17
N ASP A 168 -19.56 8.47 8.12
CA ASP A 168 -19.38 7.62 9.29
C ASP A 168 -20.03 6.23 9.15
N GLU A 169 -20.97 6.08 8.22
CA GLU A 169 -21.62 4.82 7.94
C GLU A 169 -20.59 3.77 7.49
N GLU A 170 -20.56 2.64 8.18
CA GLU A 170 -19.58 1.57 7.95
C GLU A 170 -19.61 1.05 6.51
N ARG A 171 -20.81 1.00 5.89
CA ARG A 171 -20.97 0.63 4.48
C ARG A 171 -20.21 1.59 3.55
N LEU A 172 -20.32 2.90 3.80
CA LEU A 172 -19.68 3.94 2.99
C LEU A 172 -18.16 3.94 3.22
N ARG A 173 -17.72 3.80 4.46
CA ARG A 173 -16.29 3.64 4.80
C ARG A 173 -15.68 2.42 4.13
N LYS A 174 -16.39 1.30 4.11
CA LYS A 174 -15.95 0.10 3.40
C LYS A 174 -15.78 0.36 1.91
N LEU A 175 -16.69 1.10 1.27
CA LEU A 175 -16.55 1.47 -0.15
C LEU A 175 -15.29 2.30 -0.41
N ILE A 176 -15.00 3.29 0.45
CA ILE A 176 -13.78 4.08 0.37
C ILE A 176 -12.55 3.18 0.54
N ARG A 177 -12.51 2.32 1.57
CA ARG A 177 -11.38 1.40 1.79
C ARG A 177 -11.16 0.43 0.63
N ASP A 178 -12.24 -0.12 0.07
CA ASP A 178 -12.18 -1.00 -1.10
C ASP A 178 -11.63 -0.26 -2.34
N GLU A 179 -11.80 1.05 -2.43
CA GLU A 179 -11.26 1.91 -3.51
C GLU A 179 -9.81 2.32 -3.23
N VAL A 180 -9.48 2.70 -2.00
CA VAL A 180 -8.08 2.97 -1.59
C VAL A 180 -7.21 1.74 -1.87
N GLY A 181 -7.74 0.53 -1.66
CA GLY A 181 -7.04 -0.71 -1.95
C GLY A 181 -6.73 -0.99 -3.42
N THR A 182 -7.25 -0.19 -4.35
CA THR A 182 -6.88 -0.29 -5.78
C THR A 182 -5.70 0.59 -6.15
N ARG A 183 -5.22 1.44 -5.22
CA ARG A 183 -4.13 2.40 -5.47
C ARG A 183 -2.77 1.84 -5.06
N ASP A 184 -1.73 2.38 -5.67
CA ASP A 184 -0.35 2.09 -5.31
C ASP A 184 -0.07 2.64 -3.90
N ALA A 185 0.47 1.79 -3.04
CA ALA A 185 0.72 2.14 -1.63
C ALA A 185 1.76 3.25 -1.46
N VAL A 186 2.74 3.33 -2.37
CA VAL A 186 3.75 4.40 -2.34
C VAL A 186 3.09 5.70 -2.78
N TRP A 187 2.28 5.67 -3.84
CA TRP A 187 1.50 6.84 -4.25
C TRP A 187 0.58 7.34 -3.13
N LEU A 188 -0.13 6.45 -2.44
CA LEU A 188 -0.98 6.84 -1.31
C LEU A 188 -0.17 7.49 -0.18
N ALA A 189 0.99 6.94 0.14
CA ALA A 189 1.84 7.43 1.22
C ALA A 189 2.52 8.77 0.88
N THR A 190 3.08 8.91 -0.33
CA THR A 190 4.02 10.00 -0.67
C THR A 190 3.58 10.87 -1.83
N GLY A 191 2.58 10.46 -2.61
CA GLY A 191 2.19 11.10 -3.87
C GLY A 191 3.12 10.75 -5.05
N ALA A 192 4.10 9.86 -4.87
CA ALA A 192 4.97 9.45 -5.97
C ALA A 192 4.16 8.72 -7.07
N VAL A 193 4.20 9.25 -8.29
CA VAL A 193 3.46 8.71 -9.44
C VAL A 193 4.01 7.33 -9.79
N PRO A 194 3.18 6.27 -9.79
CA PRO A 194 3.65 4.92 -10.06
C PRO A 194 4.02 4.74 -11.54
N VAL A 195 5.13 4.06 -11.80
CA VAL A 195 5.60 3.79 -13.16
C VAL A 195 4.92 2.52 -13.69
N PRO A 196 4.35 2.53 -14.92
CA PRO A 196 3.82 1.32 -15.53
C PRO A 196 4.90 0.25 -15.72
N SER A 197 4.53 -1.01 -15.50
CA SER A 197 5.42 -2.16 -15.70
C SER A 197 4.84 -3.11 -16.76
N PHE A 198 5.68 -4.00 -17.28
CA PHE A 198 5.33 -4.95 -18.34
C PHE A 198 5.88 -6.31 -17.99
N GLU A 199 5.07 -7.36 -18.16
CA GLU A 199 5.46 -8.74 -17.89
C GLU A 199 6.71 -9.16 -18.68
N THR A 200 6.83 -8.72 -19.93
CA THR A 200 8.00 -8.99 -20.77
C THR A 200 8.48 -7.76 -21.55
N PRO A 201 9.77 -7.70 -21.92
CA PRO A 201 10.28 -6.65 -22.82
C PRO A 201 9.64 -6.67 -24.21
N LEU A 202 9.18 -7.83 -24.68
CA LEU A 202 8.49 -7.96 -25.97
C LEU A 202 7.11 -7.31 -25.91
N LEU A 203 6.34 -7.58 -24.85
CA LEU A 203 5.04 -6.95 -24.61
C LEU A 203 5.17 -5.42 -24.54
N LYS A 204 6.21 -4.92 -23.86
CA LYS A 204 6.50 -3.47 -23.83
C LYS A 204 6.66 -2.89 -25.23
N ARG A 205 7.50 -3.50 -26.06
CA ARG A 205 7.75 -3.03 -27.44
C ARG A 205 6.49 -3.09 -28.31
N GLU A 206 5.68 -4.13 -28.14
CA GLU A 206 4.42 -4.29 -28.85
C GLU A 206 3.43 -3.18 -28.48
N ILE A 207 3.18 -2.95 -27.18
CA ILE A 207 2.25 -1.92 -26.72
C ILE A 207 2.72 -0.53 -27.15
N GLU A 208 4.01 -0.22 -27.00
CA GLU A 208 4.58 1.07 -27.41
C GLU A 208 4.40 1.34 -28.91
N LYS A 209 4.47 0.29 -29.74
CA LYS A 209 4.38 0.40 -31.20
C LYS A 209 2.94 0.38 -31.71
N GLU A 210 2.17 -0.61 -31.30
CA GLU A 210 0.86 -0.93 -31.86
C GLU A 210 -0.29 -0.27 -31.07
N ARG A 211 -0.10 -0.04 -29.77
CA ARG A 211 -1.15 0.44 -28.85
C ARG A 211 -0.69 1.61 -27.96
N PRO A 212 -0.10 2.69 -28.53
CA PRO A 212 0.48 3.78 -27.74
C PRO A 212 -0.56 4.55 -26.90
N HIS A 213 -1.85 4.43 -27.21
CA HIS A 213 -2.94 5.01 -26.44
C HIS A 213 -3.16 4.31 -25.08
N GLU A 214 -2.84 3.02 -24.96
CA GLU A 214 -2.86 2.31 -23.67
C GLU A 214 -1.79 2.87 -22.71
N ILE A 215 -0.62 3.25 -23.23
CA ILE A 215 0.43 3.93 -22.44
C ILE A 215 -0.04 5.30 -21.96
N ARG A 216 -0.74 6.06 -22.81
CA ARG A 216 -1.31 7.36 -22.40
C ARG A 216 -2.37 7.18 -21.32
N THR A 217 -3.22 6.15 -21.45
CA THR A 217 -4.19 5.76 -20.42
C THR A 217 -3.49 5.42 -19.11
N ALA A 218 -2.46 4.56 -19.16
CA ALA A 218 -1.68 4.15 -18.00
C ALA A 218 -1.03 5.34 -17.28
N ARG A 219 -0.50 6.32 -18.02
CA ARG A 219 0.06 7.56 -17.43
C ARG A 219 -0.99 8.36 -16.68
N ARG A 220 -2.19 8.54 -17.24
CA ARG A 220 -3.29 9.23 -16.54
C ARG A 220 -3.76 8.47 -15.31
N LEU A 221 -3.81 7.14 -15.40
CA LEU A 221 -4.14 6.29 -14.27
C LEU A 221 -3.11 6.40 -13.15
N ALA A 222 -1.83 6.57 -13.49
CA ALA A 222 -0.79 6.81 -12.51
C ALA A 222 -0.97 8.13 -11.75
N GLU A 223 -1.48 9.19 -12.38
CA GLU A 223 -1.79 10.47 -11.70
C GLU A 223 -2.84 10.30 -10.60
N VAL A 224 -3.78 9.37 -10.77
CA VAL A 224 -4.77 8.99 -9.74
C VAL A 224 -4.31 7.79 -8.91
N GLY A 225 -3.04 7.40 -8.98
CA GLY A 225 -2.46 6.37 -8.13
C GLY A 225 -2.73 4.93 -8.54
N ILE A 226 -3.22 4.64 -9.74
CA ILE A 226 -3.36 3.27 -10.23
C ILE A 226 -2.10 2.91 -11.02
N ARG A 227 -1.35 1.91 -10.53
CA ARG A 227 -0.21 1.36 -11.28
C ARG A 227 -0.70 0.40 -12.36
N SER A 228 -0.27 0.62 -13.59
CA SER A 228 -0.56 -0.28 -14.71
C SER A 228 0.57 -1.29 -14.90
N ASP A 229 0.37 -2.49 -14.36
CA ASP A 229 1.26 -3.64 -14.54
C ASP A 229 0.71 -4.52 -15.67
N PHE A 230 1.14 -4.27 -16.90
CA PHE A 230 0.66 -4.94 -18.12
C PHE A 230 1.09 -6.42 -18.18
N VAL A 231 0.16 -7.28 -18.57
CA VAL A 231 0.36 -8.73 -18.72
C VAL A 231 -0.07 -9.22 -20.10
N ASP A 232 0.44 -10.37 -20.50
CA ASP A 232 0.02 -11.04 -21.74
C ASP A 232 -1.43 -11.51 -21.64
N ASP A 233 -2.29 -10.90 -22.47
CA ASP A 233 -3.72 -11.10 -22.46
C ASP A 233 -4.19 -12.26 -23.38
N SER A 234 -3.26 -12.89 -24.11
CA SER A 234 -3.51 -14.00 -25.05
C SER A 234 -4.18 -15.20 -24.40
N SER A 235 -4.01 -15.35 -23.08
CA SER A 235 -4.66 -16.38 -22.27
C SER A 235 -6.06 -15.97 -21.77
N GLY A 236 -6.68 -14.91 -22.31
CA GLY A 236 -7.97 -14.41 -21.84
C GLY A 236 -7.89 -13.76 -20.45
N LEU A 237 -6.77 -13.10 -20.17
CA LEU A 237 -6.58 -12.25 -19.00
C LEU A 237 -6.89 -10.80 -19.36
N ALA A 238 -7.28 -10.01 -18.36
CA ALA A 238 -7.40 -8.56 -18.48
C ALA A 238 -6.04 -7.91 -18.73
N ASP A 239 -6.05 -6.71 -19.29
CA ASP A 239 -4.82 -5.99 -19.71
C ASP A 239 -3.80 -5.80 -18.58
N LEU A 240 -4.27 -5.64 -17.34
CA LEU A 240 -3.43 -5.45 -16.16
C LEU A 240 -3.48 -6.67 -15.22
N SER A 241 -2.34 -7.00 -14.60
CA SER A 241 -2.21 -8.10 -13.63
C SER A 241 -3.18 -8.00 -12.44
N SER A 242 -3.62 -6.78 -12.12
CA SER A 242 -4.62 -6.49 -11.08
C SER A 242 -6.03 -6.99 -11.42
N GLY A 243 -6.29 -7.38 -12.67
CA GLY A 243 -7.61 -7.74 -13.19
C GLY A 243 -8.37 -6.53 -13.75
N VAL A 244 -7.68 -5.47 -14.14
CA VAL A 244 -8.28 -4.29 -14.77
C VAL A 244 -8.17 -4.41 -16.28
N GLU A 245 -9.30 -4.29 -16.97
CA GLU A 245 -9.38 -4.14 -18.42
C GLU A 245 -9.40 -2.65 -18.80
N LEU A 246 -8.58 -2.25 -19.77
CA LEU A 246 -8.52 -0.91 -20.32
C LEU A 246 -9.28 -0.83 -21.65
N LYS A 247 -10.03 0.26 -21.80
CA LYS A 247 -10.72 0.60 -23.05
C LYS A 247 -10.62 2.09 -23.31
N THR A 248 -9.70 2.48 -24.18
CA THR A 248 -9.57 3.87 -24.62
C THR A 248 -10.61 4.17 -25.69
N LEU A 249 -11.52 5.09 -25.39
CA LEU A 249 -12.61 5.47 -26.29
C LEU A 249 -12.13 6.54 -27.27
N MET A 250 -11.42 6.14 -28.32
CA MET A 250 -11.06 7.06 -29.39
C MET A 250 -12.18 7.08 -30.43
N GLY A 251 -12.89 8.21 -30.55
CA GLY A 251 -13.91 8.38 -31.59
C GLY A 251 -15.20 7.56 -31.37
N THR A 252 -15.52 7.18 -30.13
CA THR A 252 -16.67 6.31 -29.84
C THR A 252 -17.78 7.10 -29.14
N ALA A 253 -18.95 7.19 -29.77
CA ALA A 253 -20.18 7.73 -29.20
C ALA A 253 -21.36 6.73 -29.20
N SER A 254 -21.06 5.43 -29.40
CA SER A 254 -22.09 4.39 -29.58
C SER A 254 -22.27 3.52 -28.34
N TYR A 255 -23.52 3.42 -27.89
CA TYR A 255 -23.91 2.46 -26.86
C TYR A 255 -23.56 1.02 -27.21
N ASN A 256 -23.74 0.61 -28.46
CA ASN A 256 -23.48 -0.76 -28.87
C ASN A 256 -22.00 -1.11 -28.73
N THR A 257 -21.11 -0.16 -29.01
CA THR A 257 -19.67 -0.31 -28.84
C THR A 257 -19.31 -0.45 -27.36
N VAL A 258 -19.75 0.49 -26.51
CA VAL A 258 -19.49 0.44 -25.05
C VAL A 258 -20.08 -0.84 -24.43
N SER A 259 -21.34 -1.17 -24.74
CA SER A 259 -21.99 -2.41 -24.29
C SER A 259 -21.26 -3.65 -24.79
N GLY A 260 -20.75 -3.62 -26.03
CA GLY A 260 -19.93 -4.67 -26.63
C GLY A 260 -18.65 -4.91 -25.84
N TYR A 261 -17.92 -3.85 -25.46
CA TYR A 261 -16.75 -3.96 -24.60
C TYR A 261 -17.07 -4.60 -23.25
N ILE A 262 -18.12 -4.12 -22.56
CA ILE A 262 -18.53 -4.67 -21.26
C ILE A 262 -18.88 -6.17 -21.37
N LYS A 263 -19.62 -6.55 -22.41
CA LYS A 263 -20.00 -7.94 -22.68
C LYS A 263 -18.77 -8.80 -23.01
N GLY A 264 -17.86 -8.28 -23.82
CA GLY A 264 -16.61 -8.94 -24.19
C GLY A 264 -15.80 -9.27 -22.95
N THR A 265 -15.46 -8.25 -22.16
CA THR A 265 -14.71 -8.43 -20.91
C THR A 265 -15.39 -9.42 -19.98
N SER A 266 -16.69 -9.29 -19.76
CA SER A 266 -17.44 -10.19 -18.87
C SER A 266 -17.43 -11.66 -19.31
N LYS A 267 -17.26 -11.94 -20.60
CA LYS A 267 -17.28 -13.30 -21.15
C LYS A 267 -15.90 -13.91 -21.30
N THR A 268 -14.90 -13.12 -21.69
CA THR A 268 -13.60 -13.64 -22.13
C THR A 268 -12.49 -13.43 -21.10
N LYS A 269 -12.60 -12.39 -20.26
CA LYS A 269 -11.51 -11.97 -19.37
C LYS A 269 -11.69 -12.60 -17.98
N ARG A 270 -10.99 -13.71 -17.74
CA ARG A 270 -11.22 -14.62 -16.60
C ARG A 270 -10.86 -14.02 -15.23
N ASN A 271 -9.90 -13.10 -15.19
CA ASN A 271 -9.46 -12.40 -13.98
C ASN A 271 -10.05 -10.98 -13.87
N ALA A 272 -10.96 -10.57 -14.77
CA ALA A 272 -11.46 -9.20 -14.79
C ALA A 272 -12.28 -8.88 -13.54
N LYS A 273 -11.81 -7.87 -12.80
CA LYS A 273 -12.45 -7.27 -11.62
C LYS A 273 -12.97 -5.87 -11.90
N ALA A 274 -12.35 -5.16 -12.84
CA ALA A 274 -12.78 -3.83 -13.24
C ALA A 274 -12.57 -3.56 -14.73
N ILE A 275 -13.36 -2.62 -15.26
CA ILE A 275 -13.17 -2.02 -16.59
C ILE A 275 -12.95 -0.52 -16.39
N ILE A 276 -11.95 0.03 -17.06
CA ILE A 276 -11.72 1.48 -17.14
C ILE A 276 -11.95 1.92 -18.58
N PHE A 277 -12.96 2.76 -18.79
CA PHE A 277 -13.15 3.49 -20.02
C PHE A 277 -12.38 4.82 -19.95
N ASP A 278 -11.32 4.96 -20.76
CA ASP A 278 -10.62 6.25 -20.91
C ASP A 278 -11.34 7.10 -21.95
N ASN A 279 -12.05 8.12 -21.48
CA ASN A 279 -12.77 9.09 -22.30
C ASN A 279 -11.98 10.40 -22.50
N TYR A 280 -10.75 10.49 -21.98
CA TYR A 280 -10.00 11.75 -21.92
C TYR A 280 -9.78 12.38 -23.29
N GLU A 281 -9.40 11.57 -24.28
CA GLU A 281 -9.12 12.01 -25.65
C GLU A 281 -10.32 11.87 -26.60
N ASN A 282 -11.48 11.44 -26.11
CA ASN A 282 -12.62 11.18 -26.98
C ASN A 282 -13.27 12.49 -27.44
N THR A 283 -13.26 12.80 -28.73
CA THR A 283 -13.90 14.01 -29.26
C THR A 283 -15.40 13.85 -29.50
N GLU A 284 -15.91 12.63 -29.52
CA GLU A 284 -17.27 12.33 -30.01
C GLU A 284 -18.31 12.17 -28.90
N ALA A 285 -17.87 12.03 -27.63
CA ALA A 285 -18.78 11.83 -26.50
C ALA A 285 -18.29 12.49 -25.22
N GLU A 286 -19.23 13.10 -24.51
CA GLU A 286 -19.05 13.61 -23.16
C GLU A 286 -19.18 12.51 -22.10
N ASP A 287 -18.60 12.74 -20.93
CA ASP A 287 -18.52 11.75 -19.86
C ASP A 287 -19.90 11.21 -19.44
N ASP A 288 -20.90 12.09 -19.35
CA ASP A 288 -22.27 11.73 -18.95
C ASP A 288 -22.95 10.79 -19.95
N LEU A 289 -22.65 10.94 -21.24
CA LEU A 289 -23.18 10.05 -22.27
C LEU A 289 -22.60 8.64 -22.11
N ILE A 290 -21.29 8.53 -21.88
CA ILE A 290 -20.61 7.26 -21.63
C ILE A 290 -21.10 6.63 -20.32
N ALA A 291 -21.27 7.42 -19.26
CA ALA A 291 -21.84 6.96 -17.99
C ALA A 291 -23.24 6.39 -18.18
N GLY A 292 -24.10 7.08 -18.94
CA GLY A 292 -25.42 6.59 -19.32
C GLY A 292 -25.37 5.26 -20.08
N PHE A 293 -24.39 5.07 -20.97
CA PHE A 293 -24.21 3.79 -21.66
C PHE A 293 -23.80 2.66 -20.72
N VAL A 294 -22.90 2.92 -19.77
CA VAL A 294 -22.48 1.95 -18.75
C VAL A 294 -23.66 1.54 -17.88
N LEU A 295 -24.45 2.50 -17.38
CA LEU A 295 -25.60 2.23 -16.51
C LEU A 295 -26.72 1.42 -17.19
N ARG A 296 -26.88 1.55 -18.50
CA ARG A 296 -27.84 0.73 -19.26
C ARG A 296 -27.41 -0.73 -19.42
N SER A 297 -26.12 -1.02 -19.32
CA SER A 297 -25.59 -2.38 -19.50
C SER A 297 -25.79 -3.24 -18.25
N GLN A 298 -26.44 -4.40 -18.42
CA GLN A 298 -26.63 -5.39 -17.34
C GLN A 298 -25.49 -6.43 -17.28
N SER A 299 -24.52 -6.38 -18.21
CA SER A 299 -23.38 -7.32 -18.24
C SER A 299 -22.35 -6.98 -17.16
N PHE A 300 -21.40 -7.87 -16.84
CA PHE A 300 -20.34 -7.63 -15.84
C PHE A 300 -20.84 -7.30 -14.42
N ALA A 301 -21.91 -7.97 -13.97
CA ALA A 301 -22.65 -7.63 -12.75
C ALA A 301 -21.84 -7.64 -11.43
N ARG A 302 -20.71 -8.38 -11.39
CA ARG A 302 -19.87 -8.50 -10.18
C ARG A 302 -18.62 -7.63 -10.23
N GLY A 303 -18.36 -6.98 -11.36
CA GLY A 303 -17.16 -6.17 -11.55
C GLY A 303 -17.46 -4.68 -11.49
N LYS A 304 -16.41 -3.89 -11.24
CA LYS A 304 -16.48 -2.44 -11.14
C LYS A 304 -16.30 -1.80 -12.52
N ILE A 305 -16.99 -0.71 -12.83
CA ILE A 305 -16.78 0.03 -14.08
C ILE A 305 -16.50 1.49 -13.76
N TYR A 306 -15.38 1.97 -14.29
CA TYR A 306 -14.92 3.33 -14.12
C TYR A 306 -14.88 4.05 -15.47
N ILE A 307 -15.01 5.37 -15.40
CA ILE A 307 -14.70 6.28 -16.49
C ILE A 307 -13.55 7.17 -16.02
N LEU A 308 -12.47 7.19 -16.78
CA LEU A 308 -11.45 8.23 -16.69
C LEU A 308 -11.91 9.38 -17.58
N ARG A 309 -12.28 10.48 -16.92
CA ARG A 309 -12.96 11.63 -17.50
C ARG A 309 -12.01 12.54 -18.27
N LYS A 310 -12.60 13.45 -19.04
CA LYS A 310 -11.88 14.53 -19.77
C LYS A 310 -11.06 15.45 -18.86
N ASP A 311 -11.45 15.62 -17.61
CA ASP A 311 -10.73 16.41 -16.60
C ASP A 311 -9.60 15.61 -15.90
N GLY A 312 -9.39 14.35 -16.29
CA GLY A 312 -8.40 13.46 -15.68
C GLY A 312 -8.86 12.78 -14.38
N LYS A 313 -10.08 13.05 -13.91
CA LYS A 313 -10.63 12.37 -12.72
C LYS A 313 -11.14 10.98 -13.07
N LEU A 314 -10.96 10.05 -12.14
CA LEU A 314 -11.55 8.72 -12.23
C LEU A 314 -12.86 8.68 -11.43
N VAL A 315 -13.94 8.25 -12.07
CA VAL A 315 -15.26 8.08 -11.44
C VAL A 315 -15.74 6.66 -11.62
N ARG A 316 -16.21 6.04 -10.53
CA ARG A 316 -16.86 4.74 -10.53
C ARG A 316 -18.34 4.91 -10.85
N VAL A 317 -18.77 4.29 -11.94
CA VAL A 317 -20.17 4.30 -12.40
C VAL A 317 -20.93 3.09 -11.88
N ARG A 318 -20.25 1.95 -11.67
CA ARG A 318 -20.83 0.72 -11.13
C ARG A 318 -19.82 -0.11 -10.33
#